data_AF-A0A1N6X8E6-F1
#
_entry.id   AF-A0A1N6X8E6-F1
#
_cell.length_a   1.000
_cell.length_b   1.000
_cell.length_c   1.000
_cell.angle_alpha   90.00
_cell.angle_beta   90.00
_cell.angle_gamma   90.00
#
_symmetry.space_group_name_H-M   'P 1'
#
loop_
_entity.id
_entity.type
_entity.pdbx_description
1 polymer ?
#
loop_
_entity_poly.entity_id
_entity_poly.type
_entity_poly.pdbx_seq_one_letter_code
_entity_poly.pdbx_strand_id
1 'polypeptide(L)'
;MDTQHIQIPTTQFIGQGKYPWLIQGRVPGDEKDSVRLVLADSEQLAREAFRDSILEQADLSEEEITSTAEAYGSDIIYSMTLKLV
;
A
#
# COMPACT_ATOMS: atom_id res chain seq x y z
N MET A 1 -15.50 19.96 -19.63
CA MET A 1 -14.44 19.92 -18.60
C MET A 1 -13.23 19.36 -19.28
N ASP A 2 -12.17 20.16 -19.43
CA ASP A 2 -10.89 19.66 -19.98
C ASP A 2 -10.25 18.75 -18.94
N THR A 3 -10.10 17.47 -19.29
CA THR A 3 -9.38 16.51 -18.46
C THR A 3 -7.89 16.77 -18.66
N GLN A 4 -7.26 17.43 -17.70
CA GLN A 4 -5.81 17.65 -17.74
C GLN A 4 -5.10 16.34 -17.35
N HIS A 5 -4.42 15.70 -18.30
CA HIS A 5 -3.61 14.52 -18.03
C HIS A 5 -2.33 14.94 -17.31
N ILE A 6 -2.23 14.62 -16.01
CA ILE A 6 -1.02 14.82 -15.22
C ILE A 6 -0.16 13.57 -15.37
N GLN A 7 1.06 13.73 -15.89
CA GLN A 7 2.04 12.65 -15.89
C GLN A 7 2.70 12.57 -14.51
N ILE A 8 2.52 11.45 -13.83
CA ILE A 8 3.20 11.17 -12.56
C ILE A 8 4.51 10.44 -12.89
N PRO A 9 5.68 10.96 -12.46
CA PRO A 9 6.95 10.27 -12.66
C PRO A 9 6.93 8.87 -12.00
N THR A 10 7.51 7.88 -12.67
CA THR A 10 7.59 6.50 -12.14
C THR A 10 8.34 6.41 -10.81
N THR A 11 9.23 7.35 -10.51
CA THR A 11 9.94 7.45 -9.23
C THR A 11 9.03 7.71 -8.03
N GLN A 12 7.78 8.11 -8.25
CA GLN A 12 6.78 8.29 -7.19
C GLN A 12 6.02 6.99 -6.87
N PHE A 13 6.23 5.94 -7.66
CA PHE A 13 5.62 4.63 -7.45
C PHE A 13 6.57 3.70 -6.71
N ILE A 14 6.03 2.93 -5.78
CA ILE A 14 6.69 1.75 -5.22
C ILE A 14 6.32 0.50 -6.04
N GLY A 15 7.10 -0.57 -5.90
CA GLY A 15 6.87 -1.83 -6.62
C GLY A 15 7.27 -1.79 -8.10
N GLN A 16 6.89 -2.84 -8.83
CA GLN A 16 7.17 -3.02 -10.26
C GLN A 16 5.97 -3.66 -10.95
N GLY A 17 5.68 -3.25 -12.18
CA GLY A 17 4.62 -3.84 -12.98
C GLY A 17 4.03 -2.86 -13.98
N LYS A 18 3.04 -3.34 -14.74
CA LYS A 18 2.44 -2.59 -15.84
C LYS A 18 1.34 -1.61 -15.40
N TYR A 19 0.63 -1.90 -14.31
CA TYR A 19 -0.56 -1.14 -13.94
C TYR A 19 -0.32 -0.28 -12.70
N PRO A 20 -0.73 1.00 -12.73
CA PRO A 20 -0.71 1.87 -11.56
C PRO A 20 -1.93 1.62 -10.65
N TRP A 21 -1.66 1.55 -9.35
CA TRP A 21 -2.63 1.40 -8.28
C TRP A 21 -2.43 2.50 -7.24
N LEU A 22 -3.52 3.05 -6.74
CA LEU A 22 -3.53 3.90 -5.56
C LEU A 22 -4.05 3.09 -4.38
N ILE A 23 -3.22 2.93 -3.35
CA ILE A 23 -3.60 2.19 -2.15
C ILE A 23 -3.51 3.12 -0.96
N GLN A 24 -4.61 3.24 -0.22
CA GLN A 24 -4.67 3.88 1.09
C GLN A 24 -4.84 2.79 2.13
N GLY A 25 -4.05 2.83 3.20
CA GLY A 25 -4.18 1.89 4.29
C GLY A 25 -3.44 2.29 5.55
N ARG A 26 -3.69 1.56 6.63
CA ARG A 26 -3.23 1.89 7.98
C ARG A 26 -2.79 0.64 8.73
N VAL A 27 -1.73 0.75 9.51
CA VAL A 27 -1.34 -0.25 10.51
C VAL A 27 -2.13 0.00 11.80
N PRO A 28 -2.72 -1.04 12.43
CA PRO A 28 -3.31 -0.93 13.76
C PRO A 28 -2.35 -0.25 14.75
N GLY A 29 -2.81 0.82 15.40
CA GLY A 29 -1.99 1.64 16.30
C GLY A 29 -1.45 2.93 15.69
N ASP A 30 -1.47 3.08 14.36
CA ASP A 30 -1.18 4.35 13.71
C ASP A 30 -2.45 5.22 13.62
N GLU A 31 -2.33 6.49 13.96
CA GLU A 31 -3.43 7.46 13.89
C GLU A 31 -3.66 7.94 12.44
N LYS A 32 -2.65 7.82 11.58
CA LYS A 32 -2.68 8.34 10.21
C LYS A 32 -2.77 7.24 9.16
N ASP A 33 -3.51 7.54 8.09
CA ASP A 33 -3.52 6.67 6.91
C ASP A 33 -2.28 6.95 6.05
N SER A 34 -1.70 5.88 5.52
CA SER A 34 -0.66 5.94 4.51
C SER A 34 -1.26 5.75 3.12
N VAL A 35 -0.91 6.64 2.20
CA VAL A 35 -1.32 6.57 0.79
C VAL A 35 -0.08 6.38 -0.08
N ARG A 36 -0.10 5.38 -0.96
CA ARG A 36 1.00 5.09 -1.89
C ARG A 36 0.49 4.83 -3.30
N LEU A 37 1.29 5.25 -4.26
CA LEU A 37 1.16 4.85 -5.65
C LEU A 37 2.01 3.60 -5.86
N VAL A 38 1.44 2.54 -6.43
CA VAL A 38 2.08 1.23 -6.60
C VAL A 38 2.01 0.80 -8.06
N LEU A 39 3.12 0.33 -8.61
CA LEU A 39 3.13 -0.39 -9.89
C LEU A 39 3.09 -1.89 -9.61
N ALA A 40 2.12 -2.58 -10.22
CA ALA A 40 1.97 -4.02 -10.08
C ALA A 40 1.15 -4.61 -11.23
N ASP A 41 1.39 -5.89 -11.54
CA ASP A 41 0.67 -6.60 -12.60
C ASP A 41 -0.74 -7.08 -12.16
N SER A 42 -1.00 -7.15 -10.85
CA SER A 42 -2.29 -7.51 -10.26
C SER A 42 -2.57 -6.71 -8.99
N GLU A 43 -3.84 -6.66 -8.58
CA GLU A 43 -4.24 -6.02 -7.32
C GLU A 43 -3.57 -6.67 -6.11
N GLN A 44 -3.46 -8.00 -6.12
CA GLN A 44 -2.81 -8.75 -5.04
C GLN A 44 -1.35 -8.33 -4.88
N LEU A 45 -0.59 -8.30 -5.98
CA LEU A 45 0.81 -7.85 -5.96
C LEU A 45 0.93 -6.38 -5.54
N ALA A 46 -0.05 -5.55 -5.90
CA ALA A 46 -0.08 -4.15 -5.46
C ALA A 46 -0.24 -4.06 -3.93
N ARG A 47 -1.14 -4.86 -3.35
CA ARG A 47 -1.38 -4.91 -1.91
C ARG A 47 -0.18 -5.47 -1.15
N GLU A 48 0.49 -6.49 -1.68
CA GLU A 48 1.71 -7.05 -1.11
C GLU A 48 2.84 -6.01 -1.08
N ALA A 49 3.13 -5.34 -2.20
CA ALA A 49 4.14 -4.28 -2.27
C ALA A 49 3.82 -3.08 -1.35
N PHE A 50 2.54 -2.73 -1.22
CA PHE A 50 2.09 -1.71 -0.26
C PHE A 50 2.33 -2.14 1.18
N ARG A 51 1.99 -3.39 1.53
CA ARG A 51 2.19 -3.95 2.86
C ARG A 51 3.65 -3.92 3.24
N ASP A 52 4.53 -4.41 2.38
CA ASP A 52 5.97 -4.47 2.65
C ASP A 52 6.54 -3.06 2.87
N SER A 53 6.12 -2.09 2.05
CA SER A 53 6.54 -0.69 2.20
C SER A 53 6.08 -0.06 3.51
N ILE A 54 4.87 -0.39 3.99
CA ILE A 54 4.38 0.12 5.27
C ILE A 54 5.09 -0.53 6.45
N LEU A 55 5.34 -1.84 6.38
CA LEU A 55 6.04 -2.57 7.45
C LEU A 55 7.49 -2.10 7.59
N GLU A 56 8.19 -1.86 6.47
CA GLU A 56 9.54 -1.28 6.46
C GLU A 56 9.57 0.13 7.09
N GLN A 57 8.52 0.94 6.86
CA GLN A 57 8.43 2.28 7.44
C GLN A 57 8.02 2.30 8.91
N ALA A 58 7.27 1.31 9.35
CA ALA A 58 6.77 1.25 10.72
C ALA A 58 7.86 0.84 11.73
N ASP A 59 9.08 0.48 11.26
CA ASP A 59 10.19 -0.06 12.08
C ASP A 59 9.72 -1.17 13.03
N LEU A 60 8.73 -1.94 12.56
CA LEU A 60 8.15 -3.04 13.34
C LEU A 60 9.00 -4.29 13.15
N SER A 61 9.35 -4.92 14.26
CA SER A 61 9.98 -6.23 14.25
C SER A 61 9.02 -7.30 13.70
N GLU A 62 9.57 -8.36 13.12
CA GLU A 62 8.80 -9.49 12.58
C GLU A 62 7.89 -10.15 13.64
N GLU A 63 8.28 -10.06 14.91
CA GLU A 63 7.52 -10.51 16.08
C GLU A 63 6.30 -9.62 16.34
N GLU A 64 6.43 -8.30 16.24
CA GLU A 64 5.31 -7.34 16.37
C GLU A 64 4.31 -7.47 15.22
N ILE A 65 4.81 -7.73 14.01
CA ILE A 65 4.00 -8.01 12.82
C ILE A 65 3.13 -9.26 13.06
N THR A 66 3.73 -10.34 13.56
CA THR A 66 3.05 -11.61 13.85
C THR A 66 2.05 -11.46 14.99
N SER A 67 2.46 -10.82 16.08
CA SER A 67 1.59 -10.57 17.24
C SER A 67 0.38 -9.71 16.89
N THR A 68 0.56 -8.69 16.03
CA THR A 68 -0.54 -7.84 15.57
C THR A 68 -1.51 -8.63 14.68
N ALA A 69 -1.00 -9.48 13.77
CA ALA A 69 -1.84 -10.32 12.93
C ALA A 69 -2.73 -11.28 13.75
N GLU A 70 -2.13 -11.90 14.78
CA GLU A 70 -2.81 -12.82 15.68
C GLU A 70 -3.85 -12.10 16.56
N ALA A 71 -3.53 -10.90 17.06
CA ALA A 71 -4.39 -10.12 17.94
C ALA A 71 -5.67 -9.61 17.25
N TYR A 72 -5.59 -9.25 15.96
CA TYR A 72 -6.71 -8.67 15.23
C TYR A 72 -7.45 -9.67 14.32
N GLY A 73 -6.96 -10.91 14.20
CA GLY A 73 -7.62 -12.00 13.44
C GLY A 73 -7.87 -11.66 11.96
N SER A 74 -7.13 -10.71 11.42
CA SER A 74 -7.33 -10.10 10.10
C SER A 74 -6.00 -9.54 9.58
N ASP A 75 -5.95 -9.22 8.29
CA ASP A 75 -4.81 -8.54 7.65
C ASP A 75 -4.33 -7.39 8.55
N ILE A 76 -3.01 -7.32 8.80
CA ILE A 76 -2.35 -6.28 9.64
C ILE A 76 -2.53 -4.88 9.06
N ILE A 77 -3.15 -4.76 7.87
CA ILE A 77 -3.36 -3.51 7.17
C ILE A 77 -4.79 -3.48 6.63
N TYR A 78 -5.58 -2.53 7.13
CA TYR A 78 -6.82 -2.15 6.47
C TYR A 78 -6.46 -1.30 5.26
N SER A 79 -6.88 -1.71 4.06
CA SER A 79 -6.58 -0.96 2.83
C SER A 79 -7.74 -0.88 1.86
N MET A 80 -7.79 0.23 1.13
CA MET A 80 -8.65 0.44 -0.03
C MET A 80 -7.76 0.61 -1.26
N THR A 81 -8.08 -0.12 -2.33
CA THR A 81 -7.28 -0.18 -3.55
C THR A 81 -8.07 0.36 -4.74
N LEU A 82 -7.48 1.27 -5.50
CA LEU A 82 -8.05 1.83 -6.72
C LEU A 82 -7.07 1.66 -7.88
N LYS A 83 -7.52 1.03 -8.97
CA LYS A 83 -6.75 1.00 -10.22
C LYS A 83 -6.85 2.35 -10.93
N LEU A 84 -5.71 2.92 -11.32
CA LEU A 84 -5.67 4.14 -12.11
C LEU A 84 -5.76 3.78 -13.60
N VAL A 85 -6.70 4.39 -14.33
CA VAL A 85 -7.02 4.13 -15.74
C VAL A 85 -6.55 5.26 -16.65
#